data_AF-A0A545UX60-F1
#
_entry.id   AF-A0A545UX60-F1
#
_cell.length_a   1.000
_cell.length_b   1.000
_cell.length_c   1.000
_cell.angle_alpha   90.00
_cell.angle_beta   90.00
_cell.angle_gamma   90.00
#
_symmetry.space_group_name_H-M   'P 1'
#
loop_
_entity.id
_entity.type
_entity.pdbx_description
1 polymer ?
#
loop_
_entity_poly.entity_id
_entity_poly.type
_entity_poly.pdbx_seq_one_letter_code
_entity_poly.pdbx_strand_id
1 'polypeptide(L)'
;MAAVDESHLSVRFRHGVHTIYLFVESQAPFSDISNELADILHDRYPEGLTTALEPPTTTEIPAKPKFVYGVLNKHDDPSHGWKRINVGSDEDFTPTKCGLKHNSLVAFMLRDDSDDPDDVVFQVEWPTEDEELYEQES
;
A
#
# COMPACT_ATOMS: atom_id res chain seq x y z
N MET A 1 4.09 28.59 13.82
CA MET A 1 3.10 27.72 13.17
C MET A 1 3.85 26.99 12.07
N ALA A 2 4.12 25.69 12.24
CA ALA A 2 4.67 24.91 11.15
C ALA A 2 3.57 24.84 10.08
N ALA A 3 3.82 25.45 8.92
CA ALA A 3 3.03 25.15 7.75
C ALA A 3 3.14 23.63 7.58
N VAL A 4 2.03 22.92 7.79
CA VAL A 4 1.95 21.53 7.37
C VAL A 4 2.21 21.62 5.87
N ASP A 5 3.32 21.07 5.43
CA ASP A 5 3.77 21.17 4.05
C ASP A 5 2.73 20.43 3.20
N GLU A 6 1.71 21.13 2.71
CA GLU A 6 0.61 20.57 1.90
C GLU A 6 1.12 19.97 0.58
N SER A 7 2.40 20.19 0.27
CA SER A 7 3.12 19.49 -0.79
C SER A 7 3.21 18.00 -0.52
N HIS A 8 3.53 17.54 0.70
CA HIS A 8 3.76 16.13 0.96
C HIS A 8 2.62 15.47 1.75
N LEU A 9 2.12 14.33 1.27
CA LEU A 9 1.14 13.50 1.96
C LEU A 9 1.83 12.30 2.64
N SER A 10 1.66 12.15 3.95
CA SER A 10 1.98 10.90 4.64
C SER A 10 0.98 9.81 4.27
N VAL A 11 1.42 8.74 3.62
CA VAL A 11 0.59 7.62 3.15
C VAL A 11 1.13 6.30 3.68
N ARG A 12 0.23 5.38 4.01
CA ARG A 12 0.53 4.04 4.52
C ARG A 12 0.22 3.01 3.45
N PHE A 13 1.27 2.41 2.89
CA PHE A 13 1.19 1.34 1.91
C PHE A 13 1.18 -0.01 2.62
N ARG A 14 0.22 -0.87 2.31
CA ARG A 14 0.08 -2.20 2.92
C ARG A 14 0.07 -3.32 1.89
N HIS A 15 0.76 -4.40 2.21
CA HIS A 15 0.73 -5.65 1.45
C HIS A 15 1.02 -6.81 2.41
N GLY A 16 0.08 -7.74 2.53
CA GLY A 16 0.14 -8.77 3.57
C GLY A 16 0.26 -8.14 4.95
N VAL A 17 1.28 -8.58 5.71
CA VAL A 17 1.59 -8.07 7.06
C VAL A 17 2.42 -6.78 7.06
N HIS A 18 2.96 -6.37 5.92
CA HIS A 18 3.87 -5.24 5.85
C HIS A 18 3.11 -3.92 5.73
N THR A 19 3.54 -2.93 6.52
CA THR A 19 3.11 -1.54 6.37
C THR A 19 4.33 -0.67 6.12
N ILE A 20 4.37 -0.03 4.96
CA ILE A 20 5.42 0.89 4.52
C ILE A 20 4.86 2.31 4.60
N TYR A 21 5.60 3.22 5.23
CA TYR A 21 5.21 4.61 5.38
C TYR A 21 6.01 5.46 4.39
N LEU A 22 5.31 6.18 3.51
CA LEU A 22 5.92 7.06 2.52
C LEU A 22 5.40 8.50 2.66
N PHE A 23 6.28 9.46 2.39
CA PHE A 23 5.91 10.86 2.22
C PHE A 23 5.83 11.15 0.73
N VAL A 24 4.62 11.20 0.20
CA VAL A 24 4.40 11.30 -1.24
C VAL A 24 4.12 12.73 -1.65
N GLU A 25 4.70 13.17 -2.76
CA GLU A 25 4.44 14.52 -3.26
C GLU A 25 3.06 14.62 -3.92
N SER A 26 2.21 15.50 -3.37
CA SER A 26 0.77 15.56 -3.63
C SER A 26 0.40 15.98 -5.06
N GLN A 27 1.34 16.66 -5.73
CA GLN A 27 1.24 17.18 -7.11
C GLN A 27 2.21 16.49 -8.09
N ALA A 28 3.09 15.62 -7.61
CA ALA A 28 3.98 14.83 -8.46
C ALA A 28 3.18 13.71 -9.16
N PRO A 29 3.69 13.13 -10.26
CA PRO A 29 3.08 11.95 -10.86
C PRO A 29 3.14 10.76 -9.88
N PHE A 30 2.16 9.87 -9.97
CA PHE A 30 2.11 8.65 -9.15
C PHE A 30 3.30 7.72 -9.42
N SER A 31 3.90 7.79 -10.61
CA SER A 31 5.11 7.04 -10.95
C SER A 31 6.27 7.28 -9.97
N ASP A 32 6.39 8.47 -9.39
CA ASP A 32 7.41 8.76 -8.37
C ASP A 32 7.20 7.92 -7.11
N ILE A 33 5.95 7.70 -6.71
CA ILE A 33 5.58 6.82 -5.59
C ILE A 33 5.95 5.37 -5.94
N SER A 34 5.62 4.92 -7.15
CA SER A 34 5.92 3.56 -7.60
C SER A 34 7.42 3.29 -7.63
N ASN A 35 8.22 4.25 -8.09
CA ASN A 35 9.68 4.15 -8.09
C ASN A 35 10.24 4.09 -6.66
N GLU A 36 9.83 5.02 -5.79
CA GLU A 36 10.28 5.04 -4.39
C GLU A 36 9.90 3.76 -3.63
N LEU A 37 8.67 3.27 -3.84
CA LEU A 37 8.23 2.01 -3.28
C LEU A 37 9.09 0.84 -3.80
N ALA A 38 9.38 0.80 -5.11
CA ALA A 38 10.22 -0.24 -5.69
C ALA A 38 11.64 -0.25 -5.09
N ASP A 39 12.27 0.92 -4.94
CA ASP A 39 13.59 1.04 -4.32
C ASP A 39 13.58 0.53 -2.88
N ILE A 40 12.58 0.90 -2.08
CA ILE A 40 12.44 0.41 -0.69
C ILE A 40 12.23 -1.10 -0.67
N LEU A 41 11.40 -1.63 -1.57
CA LEU A 41 11.14 -3.06 -1.64
C LEU A 41 12.42 -3.85 -1.94
N HIS A 42 13.23 -3.39 -2.89
CA HIS A 42 14.50 -4.03 -3.24
C HIS A 42 15.57 -3.89 -2.15
N ASP A 43 15.66 -2.73 -1.50
CA ASP A 43 16.64 -2.47 -0.44
C ASP A 43 16.33 -3.24 0.86
N ARG A 44 15.05 -3.22 1.28
CA ARG A 44 14.63 -3.77 2.58
C ARG A 44 14.17 -5.22 2.53
N TYR A 45 13.67 -5.67 1.38
CA TYR A 45 13.08 -7.00 1.23
C TYR A 45 13.71 -7.76 0.05
N PRO A 46 15.03 -7.98 0.05
CA PRO A 46 15.73 -8.65 -1.06
C PRO A 46 15.28 -10.11 -1.25
N GLU A 47 14.72 -10.73 -0.21
CA GLU A 47 14.19 -12.10 -0.25
C GLU A 47 12.69 -12.16 -0.65
N GLY A 48 12.07 -11.01 -0.94
CA GLY A 48 10.64 -10.89 -1.24
C GLY A 48 9.80 -10.41 -0.05
N LEU A 49 8.53 -10.11 -0.31
CA LEU A 49 7.59 -9.63 0.70
C LEU A 49 6.76 -10.76 1.30
N THR A 50 6.81 -10.95 2.61
CA THR A 50 5.94 -11.93 3.30
C THR A 50 4.48 -11.47 3.26
N THR A 51 3.63 -12.18 2.51
CA THR A 51 2.21 -11.85 2.32
C THR A 51 1.29 -12.45 3.36
N ALA A 52 1.58 -13.67 3.81
CA ALA A 52 0.81 -14.37 4.83
C ALA A 52 1.78 -15.04 5.80
N LEU A 53 1.40 -15.10 7.09
CA LEU A 53 2.15 -15.84 8.11
C LEU A 53 1.78 -17.32 8.12
N GLU A 54 0.52 -17.65 7.82
CA GLU A 54 0.00 -19.02 7.85
C GLU A 54 -0.94 -19.31 6.67
N PRO A 55 -0.50 -20.08 5.65
CA PRO A 55 0.86 -20.57 5.44
C PRO A 55 1.83 -19.44 5.08
N PRO A 56 3.12 -19.53 5.48
CA PRO A 56 4.12 -18.52 5.17
C PRO A 56 4.26 -18.43 3.65
N THR A 57 3.79 -17.31 3.10
CA THR A 57 3.84 -17.04 1.66
C THR A 57 4.67 -15.80 1.44
N THR A 58 5.59 -15.86 0.49
CA THR A 58 6.45 -14.74 0.11
C THR A 58 6.21 -14.41 -1.35
N THR A 59 5.93 -13.16 -1.63
CA THR A 59 5.84 -12.64 -3.00
C THR A 59 7.22 -12.15 -3.42
N GLU A 60 7.78 -12.75 -4.45
CA GLU A 60 9.05 -12.31 -5.05
C GLU A 60 8.88 -10.92 -5.66
N ILE A 61 9.88 -10.05 -5.46
CA ILE A 61 9.87 -8.69 -6.00
C ILE A 61 10.68 -8.71 -7.31
N PRO A 62 10.05 -8.56 -8.49
CA PRO A 62 10.77 -8.55 -9.75
C PRO A 62 11.63 -7.28 -9.86
N ALA A 63 12.68 -7.32 -10.69
CA ALA A 63 13.62 -6.20 -10.86
C ALA A 63 12.94 -4.89 -11.30
N LYS A 64 11.81 -4.97 -12.00
CA LYS A 64 10.97 -3.83 -12.37
C LYS A 64 9.52 -4.12 -11.97
N PRO A 65 9.16 -3.88 -10.70
CA PRO A 65 7.83 -4.20 -10.22
C PRO A 65 6.81 -3.24 -10.81
N LYS A 66 5.69 -3.80 -11.27
CA LYS A 66 4.49 -3.05 -11.60
C LYS A 66 3.53 -3.18 -10.44
N PHE A 67 2.94 -2.06 -10.02
CA PHE A 67 2.05 -2.04 -8.87
C PHE A 67 0.61 -1.81 -9.29
N VAL A 68 -0.29 -2.44 -8.54
CA VAL A 68 -1.70 -2.09 -8.52
C VAL A 68 -2.02 -1.58 -7.13
N TYR A 69 -2.75 -0.48 -7.05
CA TYR A 69 -3.08 0.20 -5.81
C TYR A 69 -4.56 0.17 -5.52
N GLY A 70 -4.93 0.05 -4.25
CA GLY A 70 -6.30 0.04 -3.77
C GLY A 70 -6.46 0.86 -2.51
N VAL A 71 -7.56 1.59 -2.40
CA VAL A 71 -8.00 2.23 -1.14
C VAL A 71 -9.22 1.49 -0.62
N LEU A 72 -9.44 1.53 0.69
CA LEU A 72 -10.67 0.98 1.25
C LEU A 72 -11.90 1.70 0.68
N ASN A 73 -12.95 0.93 0.35
CA ASN A 73 -14.25 1.50 -0.02
C ASN A 73 -14.80 2.40 1.10
N LYS A 74 -14.52 2.04 2.36
CA LYS A 74 -14.89 2.77 3.56
C LYS A 74 -13.66 2.87 4.47
N HIS A 75 -13.29 4.09 4.86
CA HIS A 75 -11.95 4.41 5.34
C HIS A 75 -11.46 3.63 6.58
N ASP A 76 -12.38 3.12 7.41
CA ASP A 76 -12.08 2.34 8.62
C ASP A 76 -12.51 0.87 8.54
N ASP A 77 -13.06 0.43 7.40
CA ASP A 77 -13.80 -0.83 7.36
C ASP A 77 -13.31 -1.74 6.22
N PRO A 78 -12.32 -2.60 6.50
CA PRO A 78 -11.79 -3.53 5.50
C PRO A 78 -12.80 -4.56 5.01
N SER A 79 -13.87 -4.81 5.77
CA SER A 79 -14.97 -5.71 5.39
C SER A 79 -15.74 -5.23 4.17
N HIS A 80 -15.67 -3.93 3.84
CA HIS A 80 -16.33 -3.36 2.66
C HIS A 80 -15.49 -3.52 1.39
N GLY A 81 -14.33 -4.17 1.48
CA GLY A 81 -13.44 -4.44 0.36
C GLY A 81 -12.67 -3.22 -0.12
N TRP A 82 -11.93 -3.44 -1.21
CA TRP A 82 -11.01 -2.48 -1.77
C TRP A 82 -11.55 -1.89 -3.07
N LYS A 83 -11.26 -0.61 -3.27
CA LYS A 83 -11.46 0.10 -4.53
C LYS A 83 -10.10 0.34 -5.16
N ARG A 84 -9.92 -0.16 -6.38
CA ARG A 84 -8.72 0.12 -7.16
C ARG A 84 -8.59 1.63 -7.42
N ILE A 85 -7.38 2.14 -7.23
CA ILE A 85 -7.00 3.51 -7.57
C ILE A 85 -6.69 3.57 -9.06
N ASN A 86 -7.26 4.56 -9.75
CA ASN A 86 -6.88 4.86 -11.12
C ASN A 86 -5.72 5.85 -11.13
N VAL A 87 -4.52 5.37 -11.45
CA VAL A 87 -3.29 6.17 -11.48
C VAL A 87 -2.98 6.76 -12.87
N GLY A 88 -3.82 6.49 -13.88
CA GLY A 88 -3.53 6.85 -15.28
C GLY A 88 -2.84 5.72 -16.05
N SER A 89 -2.62 5.92 -17.35
CA SER A 89 -2.04 4.89 -18.23
C SER A 89 -0.53 4.70 -18.01
N ASP A 90 0.15 5.75 -17.54
CA ASP A 90 1.59 5.77 -17.25
C ASP A 90 1.84 6.30 -15.84
N GLU A 91 0.89 6.09 -14.93
CA GLU A 91 0.95 6.60 -13.55
C GLU A 91 1.08 8.14 -13.48
N ASP A 92 0.56 8.85 -14.49
CA ASP A 92 0.69 10.29 -14.66
C ASP A 92 -0.21 11.13 -13.74
N PHE A 93 -1.17 10.49 -13.06
CA PHE A 93 -2.10 11.20 -12.18
C PHE A 93 -1.43 11.57 -10.87
N THR A 94 -1.83 12.72 -10.31
CA THR A 94 -1.31 13.13 -9.01
C THR A 94 -1.98 12.35 -7.87
N PRO A 95 -1.30 12.14 -6.72
CA PRO A 95 -1.88 11.43 -5.58
C PRO A 95 -3.20 12.03 -5.11
N THR A 96 -3.30 13.36 -5.12
CA THR A 96 -4.53 14.09 -4.79
C THR A 96 -5.67 13.79 -5.77
N LYS A 97 -5.38 13.74 -7.08
CA LYS A 97 -6.36 13.36 -8.12
C LYS A 97 -6.81 11.91 -7.98
N CYS A 98 -5.91 11.04 -7.51
CA CYS A 98 -6.18 9.64 -7.17
C CYS A 98 -6.98 9.47 -5.86
N GLY A 99 -7.27 10.55 -5.13
CA GLY A 99 -8.05 10.53 -3.89
C GLY A 99 -7.23 10.25 -2.63
N LEU A 100 -5.89 10.34 -2.71
CA LEU A 100 -5.05 10.23 -1.53
C LEU A 100 -5.06 11.53 -0.72
N LYS A 101 -5.00 11.37 0.59
CA LYS A 101 -4.94 12.42 1.60
C LYS A 101 -3.97 12.00 2.70
N HIS A 102 -3.67 12.90 3.62
CA HIS A 102 -2.89 12.55 4.80
C HIS A 102 -3.46 11.35 5.55
N ASN A 103 -2.57 10.45 5.93
CA ASN A 103 -2.83 9.18 6.60
C ASN A 103 -3.70 8.20 5.80
N SER A 104 -3.86 8.41 4.48
CA SER A 104 -4.49 7.43 3.59
C SER A 104 -3.83 6.07 3.74
N LEU A 105 -4.66 5.04 3.81
CA LEU A 105 -4.23 3.66 3.79
C LEU A 105 -4.47 3.10 2.39
N VAL A 106 -3.40 2.65 1.77
CA VAL A 106 -3.35 2.17 0.40
C VAL A 106 -2.85 0.73 0.44
N ALA A 107 -3.64 -0.22 -0.02
CA ALA A 107 -3.12 -1.53 -0.37
C ALA A 107 -2.37 -1.45 -1.68
N PHE A 108 -1.26 -2.17 -1.80
CA PHE A 108 -0.59 -2.38 -3.07
C PHE A 108 -0.44 -3.88 -3.35
N MET A 109 -0.27 -4.24 -4.62
CA MET A 109 0.05 -5.59 -5.05
C MET A 109 1.01 -5.51 -6.23
N LEU A 110 1.96 -6.45 -6.30
CA LEU A 110 2.81 -6.62 -7.46
C LEU A 110 2.03 -7.37 -8.55
N ARG A 111 1.98 -6.79 -9.75
CA ARG A 111 1.31 -7.39 -10.89
C ARG A 111 2.31 -8.03 -11.84
N ASP A 112 2.00 -9.23 -12.30
CA ASP A 112 2.60 -9.81 -13.51
C ASP A 112 1.91 -9.29 -14.78
N ASP A 113 2.59 -9.29 -15.93
CA ASP A 113 2.02 -8.84 -17.19
C ASP A 113 0.82 -9.71 -17.64
N SER A 114 0.70 -10.91 -17.06
CA SER A 114 -0.35 -11.90 -17.36
C SER A 114 -1.64 -11.74 -16.53
N ASP A 115 -1.65 -10.87 -15.51
CA ASP A 115 -2.75 -10.76 -14.56
C ASP A 115 -3.83 -9.78 -15.02
N ASP A 116 -5.10 -10.19 -14.92
CA ASP A 116 -6.21 -9.34 -15.34
C ASP A 116 -6.37 -8.14 -14.40
N PRO A 117 -6.37 -6.90 -14.92
CA PRO A 117 -6.48 -5.69 -14.12
C PRO A 117 -7.69 -5.62 -13.19
N ASP A 118 -8.76 -6.35 -13.50
CA ASP A 118 -10.04 -6.30 -12.83
C ASP A 118 -10.24 -7.46 -11.83
N ASP A 119 -9.38 -8.48 -11.82
CA ASP A 119 -9.44 -9.63 -10.89
C ASP A 119 -8.50 -9.48 -9.66
N VAL A 120 -7.90 -8.30 -9.48
CA VAL A 120 -6.92 -8.06 -8.41
C VAL A 120 -7.58 -8.02 -7.04
N VAL A 121 -7.24 -8.98 -6.18
CA VAL A 121 -7.67 -9.03 -4.77
C VAL A 121 -6.56 -8.58 -3.84
N PHE A 122 -6.71 -7.40 -3.24
CA PHE A 122 -5.70 -6.89 -2.31
C PHE A 122 -5.67 -7.69 -1.01
N GLN A 123 -4.55 -8.37 -0.77
CA GLN A 123 -4.26 -9.08 0.47
C GLN A 123 -3.62 -8.11 1.46
N VAL A 124 -4.34 -7.77 2.51
CA VAL A 124 -3.84 -6.97 3.64
C VAL A 124 -4.23 -7.69 4.91
N GLU A 125 -3.21 -8.13 5.64
CA GLU A 125 -3.39 -8.69 6.96
C GLU A 125 -3.51 -7.52 7.94
N TRP A 126 -4.63 -7.51 8.66
CA TRP A 126 -4.83 -6.57 9.75
C TRP A 126 -4.26 -7.21 10.99
N PRO A 127 -3.42 -6.50 11.77
CA PRO A 127 -3.08 -7.00 13.09
C PRO A 127 -4.41 -7.19 13.82
N THR A 128 -4.74 -8.43 14.12
CA THR A 128 -5.70 -8.71 15.17
C THR A 128 -5.05 -8.16 16.44
N GLU A 129 -5.72 -7.24 17.11
CA GLU A 129 -5.42 -7.08 18.52
C GLU A 129 -5.66 -8.48 19.11
N ASP A 130 -4.60 -9.19 19.46
CA ASP A 130 -4.72 -10.31 20.39
C ASP A 130 -5.37 -9.71 21.64
N GLU A 131 -6.71 -9.79 21.70
CA GLU A 131 -7.52 -9.32 22.82
C GLU A 131 -7.18 -10.09 24.11
N GLU A 132 -6.27 -11.07 24.04
CA GLU A 132 -5.76 -11.90 25.12
C GLU A 132 -4.50 -11.34 25.85
N LEU A 133 -4.11 -10.07 25.64
CA LEU A 133 -2.97 -9.45 26.34
C LEU A 133 -3.32 -8.26 27.26
N TYR A 134 -4.59 -8.12 27.64
CA TYR A 134 -5.02 -7.18 28.69
C TYR A 134 -5.73 -7.86 29.89
N GLU A 135 -5.44 -9.13 30.16
CA GLU A 135 -5.69 -9.69 31.50
C GLU A 135 -4.45 -9.48 32.39
N GLN A 136 -4.09 -8.23 32.66
CA GLN A 136 -3.06 -7.90 33.65
C GLN A 136 -3.71 -7.24 34.86
N GLU A 137 -3.92 -8.06 35.89
CA GLU A 137 -4.10 -7.75 37.32
C GLU A 137 -5.18 -6.74 37.73
N SER A 138 -6.20 -7.22 38.45
CA SER A 138 -6.96 -6.44 39.45
C SER A 138 -7.34 -7.32 40.64
#